data_AF-A0A3M0L6J4-F1
#
_entry.id   AF-A0A3M0L6J4-F1
#
_cell.length_a   1.000
_cell.length_b   1.000
_cell.length_c   1.000
_cell.angle_alpha   90.00
_cell.angle_beta   90.00
_cell.angle_gamma   90.00
#
_symmetry.space_group_name_H-M   'P 1'
#
loop_
_entity.id
_entity.type
_entity.pdbx_description
1 polymer ?
#
loop_
_entity_poly.entity_id
_entity_poly.type
_entity_poly.pdbx_seq_one_letter_code
_entity_poly.pdbx_strand_id
1 'polypeptide(L)'
;MHSLATAAPVPTALAQVDREKIYQWINELSSPETRENALLELSKKRESVPDLAPMLWHSFGTIAALLQEIVNIYPSINPPTLTAHQSNRVCNALALLQCVASHPETRSAFLAAHIPLFLYPFLHTVSKTRPFEYLRLTSLGVIGALVKTDEQEVINFLLTTEIIPLCLRIMESGSELSKTVATFILQKILLDDTGLAYICQTYERFSHVAMILGKMVLQLSKEPSARLLKHVVRCYLRLSDNPRAREALRQCLPDQLKDTTFAQVLKDDTTTKRWLAQLVKNLQEGIQLTDTLEQMQQGTLMRKVKSKSWKKQRYFKLQEDCMTIWYQSKRTGKTESAFSISDVETVREGHQSEVLQSVAEEFPAERCFTIVFYGRRGNLDLVAGSAEEAQCWVQGLHQLIEVATTMDQREKIDQYPS
;
A
#
# COMPACT_ATOMS: atom_id res chain seq x y z
N MET A 1 -1.98 57.65 -20.55
CA MET A 1 -1.59 57.93 -19.16
C MET A 1 -2.90 58.24 -18.43
N HIS A 2 -3.42 57.50 -17.46
CA HIS A 2 -2.80 56.81 -16.32
C HIS A 2 -3.60 55.54 -15.96
N SER A 3 -2.85 54.50 -15.57
CA SER A 3 -3.35 53.28 -14.94
C SER A 3 -3.77 53.58 -13.50
N LEU A 4 -4.99 53.22 -13.11
CA LEU A 4 -5.47 53.21 -11.74
C LEU A 4 -4.96 51.95 -11.05
N ALA A 5 -3.83 52.06 -10.34
CA ALA A 5 -3.34 51.02 -9.45
C ALA A 5 -4.28 50.92 -8.24
N THR A 6 -4.92 49.75 -8.08
CA THR A 6 -5.67 49.39 -6.89
C THR A 6 -4.71 49.24 -5.71
N ALA A 7 -4.79 50.17 -4.75
CA ALA A 7 -4.01 50.12 -3.52
C ALA A 7 -4.42 48.91 -2.67
N ALA A 8 -3.45 48.11 -2.23
CA ALA A 8 -3.65 47.02 -1.31
C ALA A 8 -4.13 47.55 0.07
N PRO A 9 -5.01 46.84 0.79
CA PRO A 9 -5.51 47.29 2.08
C PRO A 9 -4.40 47.37 3.13
N VAL A 10 -4.34 48.50 3.84
CA VAL A 10 -3.38 48.74 4.93
C VAL A 10 -3.79 47.91 6.16
N PRO A 11 -2.88 47.11 6.76
CA PRO A 11 -3.19 46.35 7.98
C PRO A 11 -3.56 47.28 9.15
N THR A 12 -4.57 46.90 9.94
CA THR A 12 -4.98 47.66 11.13
C THR A 12 -3.92 47.59 12.24
N ALA A 13 -3.80 48.63 13.07
CA ALA A 13 -2.78 48.73 14.12
C ALA A 13 -2.76 47.54 15.11
N LEU A 14 -3.93 46.95 15.41
CA LEU A 14 -4.04 45.75 16.24
C LEU A 14 -3.44 44.51 15.57
N ALA A 15 -3.58 44.36 14.25
CA ALA A 15 -2.97 43.29 13.49
C ALA A 15 -1.45 43.45 13.38
N GLN A 16 -0.96 44.70 13.38
CA GLN A 16 0.46 45.03 13.35
C GLN A 16 1.16 44.66 14.67
N VAL A 17 0.54 44.98 15.82
CA VAL A 17 1.06 44.61 17.16
C VAL A 17 1.09 43.09 17.38
N ASP A 18 0.10 42.34 16.87
CA ASP A 18 0.12 40.87 16.97
C ASP A 18 1.25 40.26 16.11
N ARG A 19 1.57 40.90 14.97
CA ARG A 19 2.64 40.45 14.06
C ARG A 19 4.05 40.70 14.61
N GLU A 20 4.28 41.82 15.28
CA GLU A 20 5.57 42.09 15.95
C GLU A 20 5.88 41.05 17.03
N LYS A 21 4.88 40.63 17.81
CA LYS A 21 5.04 39.57 18.81
C LYS A 21 5.40 38.23 18.19
N ILE A 22 4.83 37.90 17.04
CA ILE A 22 5.18 36.67 16.30
C ILE A 22 6.65 36.69 15.89
N TYR A 23 7.14 37.80 15.31
CA TYR A 23 8.55 37.91 14.97
C TYR A 23 9.47 37.84 16.19
N GLN A 24 9.06 38.46 17.30
CA GLN A 24 9.79 38.38 18.56
C GLN A 24 9.89 36.91 19.05
N TRP A 25 8.78 36.19 19.12
CA TRP A 25 8.79 34.78 19.55
C TRP A 25 9.61 33.90 18.61
N ILE A 26 9.57 34.14 17.29
CA ILE A 26 10.41 33.40 16.34
C ILE A 26 11.90 33.62 16.65
N ASN A 27 12.32 34.86 16.90
CA ASN A 27 13.71 35.16 17.28
C ASN A 27 14.09 34.50 18.62
N GLU A 28 13.17 34.49 19.58
CA GLU A 28 13.34 33.87 20.90
C GLU A 28 13.48 32.33 20.84
N LEU A 29 13.14 31.67 19.73
CA LEU A 29 13.40 30.24 19.56
C LEU A 29 14.89 29.90 19.51
N SER A 30 15.75 30.85 19.11
CA SER A 30 17.19 30.63 19.02
C SER A 30 17.83 30.41 20.40
N SER A 31 17.41 31.15 21.42
CA SER A 31 17.96 31.09 22.77
C SER A 31 17.30 30.00 23.62
N PRO A 32 18.07 29.06 24.23
CA PRO A 32 17.51 28.01 25.08
C PRO A 32 16.65 28.50 26.25
N GLU A 33 16.94 29.70 26.78
CA GLU A 33 16.25 30.28 27.94
C GLU A 33 14.83 30.78 27.61
N THR A 34 14.63 31.29 26.39
CA THR A 34 13.34 31.86 25.94
C THR A 34 12.52 30.90 25.08
N ARG A 35 13.18 29.91 24.49
CA ARG A 35 12.60 29.00 23.49
C ARG A 35 11.34 28.30 23.98
N GLU A 36 11.29 27.86 25.23
CA GLU A 36 10.12 27.10 25.72
C GLU A 36 8.83 27.92 25.70
N ASN A 37 8.91 29.17 26.16
CA ASN A 37 7.76 30.08 26.13
C ASN A 37 7.38 30.43 24.67
N ALA A 38 8.38 30.71 23.83
CA ALA A 38 8.15 30.98 22.41
C ALA A 38 7.47 29.81 21.68
N LEU A 39 7.89 28.56 21.94
CA LEU A 39 7.25 27.36 21.41
C LEU A 39 5.76 27.30 21.77
N LEU A 40 5.44 27.56 23.04
CA LEU A 40 4.06 27.53 23.53
C LEU A 40 3.19 28.61 22.88
N GLU A 41 3.69 29.84 22.78
CA GLU A 41 2.91 30.94 22.22
C GLU A 41 2.73 30.81 20.70
N LEU A 42 3.79 30.43 19.98
CA LEU A 42 3.70 30.18 18.53
C LEU A 42 2.79 28.99 18.21
N SER A 43 2.81 27.91 19.00
CA SER A 43 1.97 26.74 18.74
C SER A 43 0.47 27.08 18.83
N LYS A 44 0.08 28.01 19.71
CA LYS A 44 -1.30 28.54 19.82
C LYS A 44 -1.69 29.41 18.61
N LYS A 45 -0.73 30.07 17.97
CA LYS A 45 -0.96 31.01 16.85
C LYS A 45 -0.97 30.35 15.47
N ARG A 46 -0.64 29.05 15.38
CA ARG A 46 -0.53 28.32 14.11
C ARG A 46 -1.76 28.37 13.19
N GLU A 47 -2.96 28.53 13.77
CA GLU A 47 -4.23 28.56 13.02
C GLU A 47 -4.64 29.98 12.64
N SER A 48 -4.17 30.99 13.38
CA SER A 48 -4.54 32.40 13.16
C SER A 48 -3.55 33.18 12.29
N VAL A 49 -2.38 32.60 11.98
CA VAL A 49 -1.30 33.23 11.22
C VAL A 49 -0.99 32.38 9.99
N PRO A 50 -1.63 32.67 8.83
CA PRO A 50 -1.52 31.83 7.63
C PRO A 50 -0.09 31.74 7.07
N ASP A 51 0.70 32.80 7.19
CA ASP A 51 2.08 32.93 6.71
C ASP A 51 3.14 32.53 7.74
N LEU A 52 2.73 31.88 8.85
CA LEU A 52 3.66 31.43 9.89
C LEU A 52 4.68 30.42 9.38
N ALA A 53 4.29 29.49 8.51
CA ALA A 53 5.19 28.47 7.99
C ALA A 53 6.38 29.04 7.20
N PRO A 54 6.17 29.94 6.21
CA PRO A 54 7.27 30.66 5.58
C PRO A 54 8.13 31.46 6.57
N MET A 55 7.51 32.14 7.55
CA MET A 55 8.28 32.88 8.57
C MET A 55 9.20 31.96 9.40
N LEU A 56 8.72 30.79 9.79
CA LEU A 56 9.49 29.79 10.53
C LEU A 56 10.61 29.20 9.67
N TRP A 57 10.33 28.92 8.39
CA TRP A 57 11.31 28.30 7.50
C TRP A 57 12.46 29.24 7.12
N HIS A 58 12.15 30.51 6.83
CA HIS A 58 13.11 31.49 6.35
C HIS A 58 13.81 32.29 7.45
N SER A 59 13.41 32.12 8.71
CA SER A 59 14.12 32.72 9.85
C SER A 59 15.37 31.93 10.20
N PHE A 60 16.46 32.66 10.48
CA PHE A 60 17.76 32.08 10.72
C PHE A 60 17.76 31.15 11.95
N GLY A 61 18.16 29.89 11.75
CA GLY A 61 18.33 28.92 12.84
C GLY A 61 17.03 28.36 13.44
N THR A 62 15.85 28.83 13.02
CA THR A 62 14.57 28.42 13.60
C THR A 62 14.30 26.93 13.42
N ILE A 63 14.39 26.41 12.18
CA ILE A 63 14.19 24.97 11.91
C ILE A 63 15.23 24.13 12.64
N ALA A 64 16.48 24.59 12.72
CA ALA A 64 17.53 23.90 13.48
C ALA A 64 17.21 23.85 14.99
N ALA A 65 16.66 24.92 15.56
CA ALA A 65 16.20 24.93 16.95
C ALA A 65 15.04 23.95 17.18
N LEU A 66 14.07 23.86 16.26
CA LEU A 66 12.98 22.88 16.33
C LEU A 66 13.49 21.44 16.25
N LEU A 67 14.47 21.17 15.38
CA LEU A 67 15.13 19.86 15.30
C LEU A 67 15.93 19.55 16.58
N GLN A 68 16.57 20.54 17.18
CA GLN A 68 17.27 20.38 18.46
C GLN A 68 16.31 19.97 19.58
N GLU A 69 15.09 20.53 19.62
CA GLU A 69 14.06 20.10 20.58
C GLU A 69 13.65 18.63 20.39
N ILE A 70 13.65 18.12 19.15
CA ILE A 70 13.40 16.70 18.87
C ILE A 70 14.56 15.83 19.37
N VAL A 71 15.79 16.16 18.97
CA VAL A 71 16.98 15.35 19.28
C VAL A 71 17.25 15.28 20.78
N ASN A 72 17.00 16.38 21.52
CA ASN A 72 17.15 16.42 22.97
C ASN A 72 16.22 15.44 23.72
N ILE A 73 15.17 14.94 23.07
CA ILE A 73 14.25 13.96 23.65
C ILE A 73 14.73 12.52 23.46
N TYR A 74 15.59 12.24 22.48
CA TYR A 74 16.04 10.87 22.17
C TYR A 74 16.60 10.10 23.38
N PRO A 75 17.39 10.69 24.30
CA PRO A 75 17.85 9.99 25.49
C PRO A 75 16.73 9.53 26.43
N SER A 76 15.57 10.21 26.41
CA SER A 76 14.39 9.86 27.21
C SER A 76 13.42 8.91 26.51
N ILE A 77 13.70 8.53 25.25
CA ILE A 77 12.91 7.58 24.48
C ILE A 77 13.26 6.13 24.86
N ASN A 78 14.55 5.85 25.03
CA ASN A 78 15.05 4.54 25.43
C ASN A 78 16.22 4.67 26.41
N PRO A 79 16.05 4.37 27.71
CA PRO A 79 14.85 3.81 28.36
C PRO A 79 13.67 4.81 28.41
N PRO A 80 12.42 4.33 28.53
CA PRO A 80 11.22 5.16 28.39
C PRO A 80 10.97 6.04 29.63
N THR A 81 11.72 7.12 29.75
CA THR A 81 11.76 8.03 30.91
C THR A 81 11.14 9.41 30.63
N LEU A 82 10.53 9.59 29.45
CA LEU A 82 9.90 10.83 29.03
C LEU A 82 8.84 11.34 30.02
N THR A 83 9.04 12.55 30.52
CA THR A 83 8.09 13.23 31.41
C THR A 83 6.98 13.94 30.65
N ALA A 84 5.89 14.27 31.35
CA ALA A 84 4.79 15.06 30.77
C ALA A 84 5.24 16.46 30.31
N HIS A 85 6.12 17.11 31.06
CA HIS A 85 6.66 18.42 30.72
C HIS A 85 7.51 18.37 29.44
N GLN A 86 8.45 17.42 29.35
CA GLN A 86 9.25 17.21 28.14
C GLN A 86 8.39 16.89 26.91
N SER A 87 7.40 16.01 27.06
CA SER A 87 6.45 15.67 25.99
C SER A 87 5.66 16.89 25.51
N ASN A 88 5.09 17.69 26.42
CA ASN A 88 4.37 18.91 26.04
C ASN A 88 5.25 19.91 25.29
N ARG A 89 6.48 20.12 25.77
CA ARG A 89 7.45 21.04 25.15
C ARG A 89 7.81 20.62 23.73
N VAL A 90 8.21 19.36 23.52
CA VAL A 90 8.55 18.88 22.17
C VAL A 90 7.33 18.83 21.26
N CYS A 91 6.13 18.53 21.79
CA CYS A 91 4.90 18.55 21.00
C CYS A 91 4.54 19.95 20.49
N ASN A 92 4.90 21.02 21.21
CA ASN A 92 4.79 22.39 20.67
C ASN A 92 5.70 22.58 19.45
N ALA A 93 6.95 22.10 19.50
CA ALA A 93 7.85 22.13 18.35
C ALA A 93 7.33 21.28 17.17
N LEU A 94 6.81 20.09 17.45
CA LEU A 94 6.17 19.23 16.44
C LEU A 94 4.94 19.90 15.80
N ALA A 95 4.15 20.65 16.57
CA ALA A 95 3.01 21.40 16.05
C ALA A 95 3.43 22.52 15.09
N LEU A 96 4.58 23.16 15.33
CA LEU A 96 5.16 24.13 14.40
C LEU A 96 5.70 23.45 13.14
N LEU A 97 6.37 22.30 13.27
CA LEU A 97 6.80 21.50 12.11
C LEU A 97 5.60 20.98 11.30
N GLN A 98 4.48 20.66 11.94
CA GLN A 98 3.23 20.34 11.25
C GLN A 98 2.73 21.52 10.42
N CYS A 99 2.83 22.76 10.93
CA CYS A 99 2.49 23.97 10.17
C CYS A 99 3.37 24.10 8.92
N VAL A 100 4.69 23.95 9.08
CA VAL A 100 5.66 23.98 7.96
C VAL A 100 5.38 22.87 6.93
N ALA A 101 5.10 21.64 7.37
CA ALA A 101 4.76 20.52 6.49
C ALA A 101 3.44 20.74 5.73
N SER A 102 2.49 21.47 6.32
CA SER A 102 1.17 21.72 5.72
C SER A 102 1.16 22.83 4.68
N HIS A 103 2.15 23.73 4.69
CA HIS A 103 2.15 24.93 3.85
C HIS A 103 2.81 24.68 2.48
N PRO A 104 2.19 25.10 1.36
CA PRO A 104 2.66 24.77 0.02
C PRO A 104 4.06 25.32 -0.31
N GLU A 105 4.43 26.50 0.20
CA GLU A 105 5.75 27.09 -0.08
C GLU A 105 6.90 26.38 0.63
N THR A 106 6.65 25.69 1.74
CA THR A 106 7.70 25.11 2.59
C THR A 106 7.73 23.59 2.55
N ARG A 107 6.67 22.93 2.05
CA ARG A 107 6.53 21.47 2.07
C ARG A 107 7.64 20.73 1.34
N SER A 108 7.92 21.08 0.09
CA SER A 108 8.97 20.39 -0.69
C SER A 108 10.35 20.59 -0.05
N ALA A 109 10.61 21.78 0.52
CA ALA A 109 11.85 22.06 1.24
C ALA A 109 11.93 21.27 2.57
N PHE A 110 10.82 21.13 3.28
CA PHE A 110 10.70 20.30 4.49
C PHE A 110 10.98 18.83 4.19
N LEU A 111 10.48 18.32 3.07
CA LEU A 111 10.70 16.96 2.61
C LEU A 111 12.16 16.74 2.17
N ALA A 112 12.72 17.67 1.38
CA ALA A 112 14.12 17.62 0.94
C ALA A 112 15.12 17.66 2.10
N ALA A 113 14.76 18.35 3.20
CA ALA A 113 15.54 18.36 4.44
C ALA A 113 15.43 17.07 5.26
N HIS A 114 14.67 16.06 4.79
CA HIS A 114 14.47 14.77 5.46
C HIS A 114 13.98 14.88 6.91
N ILE A 115 13.28 15.97 7.26
CA ILE A 115 12.78 16.22 8.62
C ILE A 115 11.89 15.09 9.17
N PRO A 116 11.03 14.42 8.37
CA PRO A 116 10.24 13.29 8.86
C PRO A 116 11.06 12.17 9.52
N LEU A 117 12.31 11.94 9.08
CA LEU A 117 13.16 10.88 9.62
C LEU A 117 13.49 11.10 11.11
N PHE A 118 13.55 12.36 11.55
CA PHE A 118 13.75 12.70 12.97
C PHE A 118 12.57 12.30 13.85
N LEU A 119 11.39 12.05 13.26
CA LEU A 119 10.17 11.69 14.00
C LEU A 119 10.00 10.18 14.16
N TYR A 120 10.69 9.37 13.35
CA TYR A 120 10.51 7.91 13.36
C TYR A 120 10.93 7.24 14.67
N PRO A 121 11.98 7.69 15.39
CA PRO A 121 12.25 7.20 16.74
C PRO A 121 11.07 7.37 17.70
N PHE A 122 10.28 8.44 17.57
CA PHE A 122 9.08 8.65 18.38
C PHE A 122 7.97 7.66 18.02
N LEU A 123 7.77 7.41 16.72
CA LEU A 123 6.78 6.44 16.22
C LEU A 123 7.11 4.98 16.58
N HIS A 124 8.39 4.67 16.79
CA HIS A 124 8.82 3.34 17.24
C HIS A 124 8.48 3.01 18.70
N THR A 125 8.18 4.02 19.52
CA THR A 125 7.93 3.84 20.95
C THR A 125 6.66 3.03 21.23
N VAL A 126 6.68 2.22 22.28
CA VAL A 126 5.55 1.34 22.67
C VAL A 126 4.99 1.64 24.06
N SER A 127 5.63 2.53 24.82
CA SER A 127 5.13 2.93 26.14
C SER A 127 3.73 3.55 26.02
N LYS A 128 2.82 3.10 26.89
CA LYS A 128 1.41 3.53 26.92
C LYS A 128 1.14 4.67 27.91
N THR A 129 2.18 5.27 28.47
CA THR A 129 1.98 6.44 29.33
C THR A 129 1.53 7.63 28.48
N ARG A 130 0.71 8.51 29.06
CA ARG A 130 0.17 9.70 28.38
C ARG A 130 1.23 10.55 27.65
N PRO A 131 2.44 10.79 28.20
CA PRO A 131 3.50 11.52 27.48
C PRO A 131 3.92 10.87 26.16
N PHE A 132 4.03 9.54 26.12
CA PHE A 132 4.42 8.81 24.90
C PHE A 132 3.27 8.70 23.89
N GLU A 133 2.03 8.52 24.36
CA GLU A 133 0.87 8.54 23.47
C GLU A 133 0.69 9.89 22.79
N TYR A 134 0.84 10.98 23.54
CA TYR A 134 0.75 12.33 23.00
C TYR A 134 1.87 12.60 21.99
N LEU A 135 3.11 12.22 22.33
CA LEU A 135 4.26 12.34 21.43
C LEU A 135 4.04 11.63 20.09
N ARG A 136 3.56 10.38 20.10
CA ARG A 136 3.24 9.62 18.88
C ARG A 136 2.14 10.29 18.08
N LEU A 137 1.05 10.70 18.74
CA LEU A 137 -0.07 11.34 18.06
C LEU A 137 0.34 12.64 17.37
N THR A 138 1.13 13.49 18.03
CA THR A 138 1.61 14.75 17.44
C THR A 138 2.60 14.47 16.29
N SER A 139 3.48 13.47 16.44
CA SER A 139 4.40 13.05 15.37
C SER A 139 3.64 12.54 14.12
N LEU A 140 2.62 11.71 14.32
CA LEU A 140 1.71 11.27 13.25
C LEU A 140 0.97 12.45 12.62
N GLY A 141 0.64 13.48 13.39
CA GLY A 141 0.03 14.72 12.89
C GLY A 141 0.88 15.43 11.83
N VAL A 142 2.21 15.43 12.00
CA VAL A 142 3.16 15.98 11.02
C VAL A 142 3.13 15.15 9.73
N ILE A 143 3.25 13.82 9.83
CA ILE A 143 3.20 12.93 8.65
C ILE A 143 1.83 13.00 7.96
N GLY A 144 0.75 13.07 8.75
CA GLY A 144 -0.61 13.24 8.27
C GLY A 144 -0.83 14.56 7.54
N ALA A 145 -0.11 15.63 7.90
CA ALA A 145 -0.15 16.90 7.18
C ALA A 145 0.56 16.83 5.82
N LEU A 146 1.65 16.06 5.71
CA LEU A 146 2.35 15.84 4.43
C LEU A 146 1.47 15.09 3.43
N VAL A 147 0.91 13.95 3.84
CA VAL A 147 0.10 13.11 2.92
C VAL A 147 -1.27 13.69 2.59
N LYS A 148 -1.66 14.81 3.21
CA LYS A 148 -2.95 15.46 2.95
C LYS A 148 -3.04 16.07 1.55
N THR A 149 -1.92 16.41 0.93
CA THR A 149 -1.89 17.09 -0.37
C THR A 149 -1.88 16.16 -1.57
N ASP A 150 -1.81 14.85 -1.35
CA ASP A 150 -1.80 13.83 -2.42
C ASP A 150 -0.61 14.00 -3.41
N GLU A 151 0.48 14.62 -2.97
CA GLU A 151 1.69 14.80 -3.77
C GLU A 151 2.50 13.50 -3.87
N GLN A 152 2.82 13.09 -5.09
CA GLN A 152 3.55 11.85 -5.37
C GLN A 152 4.96 11.86 -4.76
N GLU A 153 5.64 13.01 -4.70
CA GLU A 153 6.96 13.12 -4.06
C GLU A 153 6.93 12.73 -2.58
N VAL A 154 5.85 13.09 -1.87
CA VAL A 154 5.65 12.73 -0.46
C VAL A 154 5.44 11.23 -0.31
N ILE A 155 4.60 10.63 -1.17
CA ILE A 155 4.34 9.19 -1.11
C ILE A 155 5.64 8.41 -1.40
N ASN A 156 6.37 8.76 -2.45
CA ASN A 156 7.63 8.11 -2.80
C ASN A 156 8.66 8.21 -1.68
N PHE A 157 8.83 9.39 -1.09
CA PHE A 157 9.69 9.57 0.08
C PHE A 157 9.30 8.58 1.19
N LEU A 158 8.02 8.57 1.58
CA LEU A 158 7.53 7.74 2.67
C LEU A 158 7.67 6.23 2.43
N LEU A 159 7.54 5.79 1.17
CA LEU A 159 7.78 4.40 0.77
C LEU A 159 9.25 4.01 0.94
N THR A 160 10.17 4.87 0.48
CA THR A 160 11.63 4.63 0.57
C THR A 160 12.17 4.65 2.00
N THR A 161 11.44 5.26 2.94
CA THR A 161 11.87 5.44 4.33
C THR A 161 11.12 4.52 5.31
N GLU A 162 10.40 3.52 4.83
CA GLU A 162 9.75 2.49 5.67
C GLU A 162 8.68 3.02 6.65
N ILE A 163 7.83 3.98 6.24
CA ILE A 163 6.72 4.44 7.11
C ILE A 163 5.66 3.36 7.37
N ILE A 164 5.46 2.43 6.42
CA ILE A 164 4.36 1.46 6.47
C ILE A 164 4.46 0.54 7.71
N PRO A 165 5.61 -0.10 8.01
CA PRO A 165 5.78 -0.87 9.24
C PRO A 165 5.46 -0.09 10.52
N LEU A 166 5.81 1.20 10.59
CA LEU A 166 5.49 2.07 11.73
C LEU A 166 3.99 2.28 11.87
N CYS A 167 3.30 2.62 10.76
CA CYS A 167 1.86 2.78 10.74
C CYS A 167 1.15 1.48 11.16
N LEU A 168 1.55 0.33 10.63
CA LEU A 168 0.94 -0.96 10.96
C LEU A 168 1.07 -1.32 12.44
N ARG A 169 2.24 -1.09 13.06
CA ARG A 169 2.45 -1.29 14.50
C ARG A 169 1.51 -0.43 15.35
N ILE A 170 1.34 0.83 14.97
CA ILE A 170 0.46 1.78 15.67
C ILE A 170 -1.02 1.42 15.43
N MET A 171 -1.38 1.01 14.22
CA MET A 171 -2.71 0.52 13.88
C MET A 171 -3.11 -0.71 14.71
N GLU A 172 -2.15 -1.59 15.01
CA GLU A 172 -2.40 -2.78 15.82
C GLU A 172 -2.61 -2.46 17.31
N SER A 173 -1.77 -1.60 17.89
CA SER A 173 -1.61 -1.50 19.36
C SER A 173 -1.74 -0.09 19.95
N GLY A 174 -1.90 0.95 19.13
CA GLY A 174 -1.99 2.35 19.57
C GLY A 174 -3.35 2.74 20.17
N SER A 175 -3.44 3.98 20.66
CA SER A 175 -4.71 4.59 21.07
C SER A 175 -5.65 4.79 19.87
N GLU A 176 -6.96 4.90 20.09
CA GLU A 176 -7.95 5.10 19.02
C GLU A 176 -7.59 6.26 18.08
N LEU A 177 -7.17 7.40 18.66
CA LEU A 177 -6.73 8.57 17.88
C LEU A 177 -5.49 8.25 17.03
N SER A 178 -4.49 7.57 17.61
CA SER A 178 -3.27 7.20 16.88
C SER A 178 -3.56 6.20 15.76
N LYS A 179 -4.42 5.21 16.03
CA LYS A 179 -4.91 4.26 15.02
C LYS A 179 -5.61 4.99 13.87
N THR A 180 -6.45 5.97 14.18
CA THR A 180 -7.17 6.77 13.17
C THR A 180 -6.19 7.51 12.25
N VAL A 181 -5.20 8.21 12.82
CA VAL A 181 -4.23 8.96 12.01
C VAL A 181 -3.29 8.02 11.23
N ALA A 182 -2.81 6.93 11.84
CA ALA A 182 -1.97 5.95 11.15
C ALA A 182 -2.69 5.26 9.99
N THR A 183 -3.97 4.92 10.17
CA THR A 183 -4.81 4.35 9.10
C THR A 183 -5.10 5.38 8.01
N PHE A 184 -5.28 6.65 8.36
CA PHE A 184 -5.40 7.74 7.39
C PHE A 184 -4.13 7.89 6.54
N ILE A 185 -2.95 7.80 7.14
CA ILE A 185 -1.67 7.84 6.41
C ILE A 185 -1.56 6.64 5.46
N LEU A 186 -1.82 5.42 5.96
CA LEU A 186 -1.84 4.22 5.11
C LEU A 186 -2.85 4.33 3.97
N GLN A 187 -4.04 4.90 4.25
CA GLN A 187 -5.05 5.14 3.22
C GLN A 187 -4.51 6.06 2.13
N LYS A 188 -3.85 7.17 2.48
CA LYS A 188 -3.27 8.10 1.50
C LYS A 188 -2.18 7.43 0.66
N ILE A 189 -1.34 6.60 1.26
CA ILE A 189 -0.37 5.78 0.53
C ILE A 189 -1.07 4.82 -0.44
N LEU A 190 -2.11 4.10 0.01
CA LEU A 190 -2.86 3.19 -0.85
C LEU A 190 -3.59 3.91 -1.99
N LEU A 191 -4.04 5.14 -1.80
CA LEU A 191 -4.75 5.91 -2.82
C LEU A 191 -3.86 6.24 -4.02
N ASP A 192 -2.57 6.44 -3.78
CA ASP A 192 -1.56 6.60 -4.82
C ASP A 192 -1.29 5.25 -5.52
N ASP A 193 -1.06 5.30 -6.84
CA ASP A 193 -0.84 4.08 -7.65
C ASP A 193 0.50 3.41 -7.30
N THR A 194 1.56 4.19 -7.04
CA THR A 194 2.87 3.67 -6.61
C THR A 194 2.77 3.05 -5.23
N GLY A 195 2.05 3.66 -4.30
CA GLY A 195 1.83 3.11 -2.96
C GLY A 195 0.98 1.83 -2.95
N LEU A 196 -0.08 1.76 -3.76
CA LEU A 196 -0.84 0.51 -3.95
C LEU A 196 0.04 -0.60 -4.54
N ALA A 197 0.78 -0.30 -5.61
CA ALA A 197 1.68 -1.26 -6.25
C ALA A 197 2.73 -1.77 -5.27
N TYR A 198 3.33 -0.90 -4.47
CA TYR A 198 4.33 -1.26 -3.46
C TYR A 198 3.80 -2.24 -2.40
N ILE A 199 2.59 -1.96 -1.86
CA ILE A 199 1.96 -2.82 -0.84
C ILE A 199 1.57 -4.19 -1.44
N CYS A 200 1.09 -4.20 -2.69
CA CYS A 200 0.67 -5.41 -3.38
C CYS A 200 1.80 -6.11 -4.16
N GLN A 201 3.04 -5.61 -4.09
CA GLN A 201 4.17 -6.16 -4.85
C GLN A 201 4.48 -7.61 -4.40
N THR A 202 4.52 -7.84 -3.09
CA THR A 202 4.76 -9.17 -2.51
C THR A 202 3.57 -9.63 -1.70
N TYR A 203 3.37 -10.95 -1.66
CA TYR A 203 2.32 -11.56 -0.85
C TYR A 203 2.50 -11.22 0.64
N GLU A 204 3.74 -11.21 1.14
CA GLU A 204 4.06 -10.91 2.54
C GLU A 204 3.62 -9.50 2.95
N ARG A 205 3.91 -8.47 2.14
CA ARG A 205 3.52 -7.08 2.42
C ARG A 205 2.00 -6.93 2.44
N PHE A 206 1.32 -7.44 1.40
CA PHE A 206 -0.13 -7.45 1.33
C PHE A 206 -0.75 -8.19 2.52
N SER A 207 -0.29 -9.41 2.79
CA SER A 207 -0.83 -10.27 3.86
C SER A 207 -0.68 -9.63 5.23
N HIS A 208 0.44 -8.93 5.49
CA HIS A 208 0.64 -8.21 6.74
C HIS A 208 -0.36 -7.06 6.89
N VAL A 209 -0.54 -6.23 5.85
CA VAL A 209 -1.53 -5.14 5.85
C VAL A 209 -2.95 -5.69 6.06
N ALA A 210 -3.35 -6.70 5.29
CA ALA A 210 -4.66 -7.33 5.39
C ALA A 210 -4.92 -7.94 6.77
N MET A 211 -3.91 -8.61 7.36
CA MET A 211 -4.01 -9.16 8.72
C MET A 211 -4.27 -8.05 9.76
N ILE A 212 -3.54 -6.94 9.71
CA ILE A 212 -3.72 -5.84 10.67
C ILE A 212 -5.09 -5.18 10.49
N LEU A 213 -5.51 -4.91 9.25
CA LEU A 213 -6.85 -4.40 8.97
C LEU A 213 -7.94 -5.36 9.48
N GLY A 214 -7.76 -6.68 9.33
CA GLY A 214 -8.67 -7.70 9.85
C GLY A 214 -8.78 -7.68 11.38
N LYS A 215 -7.64 -7.59 12.08
CA LYS A 215 -7.63 -7.41 13.54
C LYS A 215 -8.37 -6.14 13.96
N MET A 216 -8.20 -5.05 13.24
CA MET A 216 -8.90 -3.79 13.52
C MET A 216 -10.41 -3.89 13.30
N VAL A 217 -10.87 -4.59 12.25
CA VAL A 217 -12.29 -4.87 12.04
C VAL A 217 -12.90 -5.62 13.23
N LEU A 218 -12.21 -6.66 13.72
CA LEU A 218 -12.66 -7.42 14.89
C LEU A 218 -12.69 -6.57 16.18
N GLN A 219 -11.78 -5.60 16.31
CA GLN A 219 -11.82 -4.65 17.43
C GLN A 219 -12.99 -3.68 17.29
N LEU A 220 -13.21 -3.14 16.09
CA LEU A 220 -14.29 -2.19 15.79
C LEU A 220 -15.68 -2.80 15.98
N SER A 221 -15.85 -4.12 15.81
CA SER A 221 -17.13 -4.78 16.08
C SER A 221 -17.47 -4.83 17.58
N LYS A 222 -16.46 -4.70 18.46
CA LYS A 222 -16.63 -4.68 19.92
C LYS A 222 -16.68 -3.26 20.46
N GLU A 223 -15.79 -2.40 19.96
CA GLU A 223 -15.64 -1.00 20.35
C GLU A 223 -15.77 -0.11 19.11
N PRO A 224 -17.00 0.34 18.78
CA PRO A 224 -17.26 1.05 17.54
C PRO A 224 -16.57 2.41 17.47
N SER A 225 -15.88 2.67 16.35
CA SER A 225 -15.39 3.99 15.98
C SER A 225 -15.66 4.26 14.51
N ALA A 226 -16.63 5.14 14.22
CA ALA A 226 -17.06 5.44 12.86
C ALA A 226 -15.93 6.05 12.01
N ARG A 227 -15.09 6.91 12.60
CA ARG A 227 -13.96 7.54 11.92
C ARG A 227 -12.91 6.53 11.52
N LEU A 228 -12.55 5.62 12.42
CA LEU A 228 -11.59 4.56 12.14
C LEU A 228 -12.12 3.57 11.11
N LEU A 229 -13.38 3.14 11.25
CA LEU A 229 -14.05 2.23 10.32
C LEU A 229 -14.06 2.80 8.89
N LYS A 230 -14.33 4.10 8.74
CA LYS A 230 -14.30 4.78 7.43
C LYS A 230 -12.95 4.62 6.72
N HIS A 231 -11.84 4.80 7.43
CA HIS A 231 -10.50 4.62 6.87
C HIS A 231 -10.20 3.15 6.56
N VAL A 232 -10.58 2.22 7.44
CA VAL A 232 -10.41 0.77 7.24
C VAL A 232 -11.14 0.30 5.97
N VAL A 233 -12.42 0.69 5.82
CA VAL A 233 -13.22 0.37 4.62
C VAL A 233 -12.58 0.96 3.37
N ARG A 234 -12.09 2.22 3.43
CA ARG A 234 -11.45 2.85 2.28
C ARG A 234 -10.15 2.17 1.86
N CYS A 235 -9.37 1.65 2.82
CA CYS A 235 -8.18 0.85 2.56
C CYS A 235 -8.53 -0.46 1.85
N TYR A 236 -9.50 -1.23 2.36
CA TYR A 236 -9.94 -2.47 1.71
C TYR A 236 -10.48 -2.21 0.30
N LEU A 237 -11.31 -1.18 0.13
CA LEU A 237 -11.81 -0.80 -1.19
C LEU A 237 -10.66 -0.54 -2.16
N ARG A 238 -9.64 0.23 -1.74
CA ARG A 238 -8.48 0.51 -2.60
C ARG A 238 -7.65 -0.74 -2.90
N LEU A 239 -7.44 -1.60 -1.90
CA LEU A 239 -6.75 -2.88 -2.11
C LEU A 239 -7.47 -3.74 -3.16
N SER A 240 -8.80 -3.69 -3.22
CA SER A 240 -9.58 -4.44 -4.22
C SER A 240 -9.39 -3.95 -5.66
N ASP A 241 -8.78 -2.77 -5.88
CA ASP A 241 -8.42 -2.30 -7.23
C ASP A 241 -7.26 -3.12 -7.81
N ASN A 242 -6.39 -3.68 -6.97
CA ASN A 242 -5.31 -4.56 -7.40
C ASN A 242 -5.82 -6.01 -7.59
N PRO A 243 -5.65 -6.63 -8.78
CA PRO A 243 -6.18 -7.98 -9.05
C PRO A 243 -5.68 -9.07 -8.09
N ARG A 244 -4.39 -9.04 -7.70
CA ARG A 244 -3.80 -10.04 -6.79
C ARG A 244 -4.39 -9.90 -5.38
N ALA A 245 -4.48 -8.67 -4.88
CA ALA A 245 -5.07 -8.39 -3.59
C ALA A 245 -6.57 -8.69 -3.59
N ARG A 246 -7.29 -8.38 -4.67
CA ARG A 246 -8.72 -8.70 -4.84
C ARG A 246 -8.96 -10.19 -4.68
N GLU A 247 -8.18 -11.04 -5.35
CA GLU A 247 -8.30 -12.50 -5.23
C GLU A 247 -8.12 -12.96 -3.78
N ALA A 248 -7.04 -12.54 -3.14
CA ALA A 248 -6.77 -12.90 -1.75
C ALA A 248 -7.86 -12.38 -0.79
N LEU A 249 -8.38 -11.17 -1.02
CA LEU A 249 -9.47 -10.59 -0.23
C LEU A 249 -10.79 -11.38 -0.34
N ARG A 250 -11.06 -12.10 -1.45
CA ARG A 250 -12.24 -12.99 -1.49
C ARG A 250 -12.18 -14.06 -0.40
N GLN A 251 -10.97 -14.54 -0.10
CA GLN A 251 -10.73 -15.58 0.90
C GLN A 251 -10.57 -15.02 2.31
N CYS A 252 -9.98 -13.82 2.46
CA CYS A 252 -9.59 -13.29 3.77
C CYS A 252 -10.34 -12.03 4.24
N LEU A 253 -11.31 -11.50 3.48
CA LEU A 253 -12.12 -10.35 3.94
C LEU A 253 -12.92 -10.74 5.19
N PRO A 254 -12.83 -9.98 6.30
CA PRO A 254 -13.57 -10.26 7.53
C PRO A 254 -15.09 -10.30 7.33
N ASP A 255 -15.77 -11.26 7.93
CA ASP A 255 -17.21 -11.46 7.77
C ASP A 255 -18.04 -10.30 8.31
N GLN A 256 -17.52 -9.56 9.30
CA GLN A 256 -18.18 -8.36 9.86
C GLN A 256 -18.35 -7.24 8.81
N LEU A 257 -17.57 -7.26 7.72
CA LEU A 257 -17.71 -6.35 6.58
C LEU A 257 -18.70 -6.86 5.53
N LYS A 258 -19.13 -8.12 5.62
CA LYS A 258 -20.10 -8.76 4.72
C LYS A 258 -21.49 -8.87 5.34
N ASP A 259 -21.55 -8.98 6.67
CA ASP A 259 -22.79 -9.12 7.43
C ASP A 259 -23.35 -7.75 7.91
N THR A 260 -24.31 -7.80 8.85
CA THR A 260 -24.99 -6.61 9.38
C THR A 260 -24.29 -5.97 10.59
N THR A 261 -23.11 -6.44 10.99
CA THR A 261 -22.37 -5.99 12.19
C THR A 261 -22.26 -4.48 12.27
N PHE A 262 -21.88 -3.81 11.17
CA PHE A 262 -21.68 -2.35 11.16
C PHE A 262 -22.89 -1.56 10.65
N ALA A 263 -24.03 -2.20 10.39
CA ALA A 263 -25.20 -1.53 9.80
C ALA A 263 -25.67 -0.33 10.63
N GLN A 264 -25.68 -0.47 11.96
CA GLN A 264 -26.09 0.59 12.87
C GLN A 264 -25.08 1.74 12.95
N VAL A 265 -23.78 1.42 13.04
CA VAL A 265 -22.70 2.42 13.11
C VAL A 265 -22.62 3.23 11.82
N LEU A 266 -22.93 2.59 10.69
CA LEU A 266 -22.90 3.21 9.37
C LEU A 266 -24.23 3.87 8.97
N LYS A 267 -25.26 3.82 9.82
CA LYS A 267 -26.61 4.36 9.54
C LYS A 267 -26.56 5.71 8.82
N ASP A 268 -25.81 6.66 9.36
CA ASP A 268 -25.76 8.04 8.89
C ASP A 268 -24.53 8.33 7.98
N ASP A 269 -23.58 7.38 7.85
CA ASP A 269 -22.40 7.53 6.98
C ASP A 269 -22.64 6.91 5.59
N THR A 270 -23.33 7.64 4.74
CA THR A 270 -23.66 7.25 3.36
C THR A 270 -22.42 7.00 2.49
N THR A 271 -21.32 7.69 2.77
CA THR A 271 -20.08 7.55 2.02
C THR A 271 -19.43 6.21 2.30
N THR A 272 -19.26 5.87 3.58
CA THR A 272 -18.66 4.60 3.98
C THR A 272 -19.54 3.41 3.59
N LYS A 273 -20.87 3.54 3.66
CA LYS A 273 -21.82 2.54 3.12
C LYS A 273 -21.59 2.26 1.63
N ARG A 274 -21.47 3.31 0.82
CA ARG A 274 -21.22 3.18 -0.62
C ARG A 274 -19.89 2.50 -0.89
N TRP A 275 -18.83 2.87 -0.16
CA TRP A 275 -17.52 2.25 -0.28
C TRP A 275 -17.54 0.77 0.09
N LEU A 276 -18.24 0.40 1.16
CA LEU A 276 -18.39 -1.00 1.58
C LEU A 276 -19.16 -1.82 0.53
N ALA A 277 -20.26 -1.27 0.01
CA ALA A 277 -21.02 -1.91 -1.06
C ALA A 277 -20.18 -2.11 -2.33
N GLN A 278 -19.39 -1.10 -2.72
CA GLN A 278 -18.48 -1.21 -3.87
C GLN A 278 -17.36 -2.23 -3.64
N LEU A 279 -16.82 -2.31 -2.41
CA LEU A 279 -15.83 -3.33 -2.05
C LEU A 279 -16.42 -4.73 -2.23
N VAL A 280 -17.60 -4.98 -1.67
CA VAL A 280 -18.28 -6.27 -1.81
C VAL A 280 -18.55 -6.58 -3.29
N LYS A 281 -18.99 -5.59 -4.08
CA LYS A 281 -19.18 -5.72 -5.52
C LYS A 281 -17.88 -6.07 -6.25
N ASN A 282 -16.77 -5.38 -5.97
CA ASN A 282 -15.46 -5.66 -6.58
C ASN A 282 -15.00 -7.10 -6.30
N LEU A 283 -15.34 -7.66 -5.14
CA LEU A 283 -14.98 -9.04 -4.78
C LEU A 283 -15.92 -10.07 -5.42
N GLN A 284 -17.17 -9.70 -5.71
CA GLN A 284 -18.13 -10.51 -6.47
C GLN A 284 -17.84 -10.49 -7.97
N GLU A 285 -17.28 -9.39 -8.48
CA GLU A 285 -16.72 -9.29 -9.82
C GLU A 285 -15.41 -10.10 -9.88
N GLY A 286 -15.59 -11.41 -10.02
CA GLY A 286 -14.55 -12.32 -10.49
C GLY A 286 -13.83 -11.74 -11.70
N ILE A 287 -12.53 -12.00 -11.83
CA ILE A 287 -12.10 -12.57 -13.12
C ILE A 287 -13.13 -13.68 -13.34
N GLN A 288 -14.01 -13.55 -14.34
CA GLN A 288 -14.77 -14.72 -14.76
C GLN A 288 -13.68 -15.76 -14.99
N LEU A 289 -13.63 -16.78 -14.14
CA LEU A 289 -13.10 -18.05 -14.60
C LEU A 289 -13.93 -18.28 -15.85
N THR A 290 -13.35 -18.01 -17.02
CA THR A 290 -13.98 -18.45 -18.25
C THR A 290 -14.21 -19.94 -18.04
N ASP A 291 -15.34 -20.49 -18.50
CA ASP A 291 -15.66 -21.93 -18.34
C ASP A 291 -14.42 -22.82 -18.60
N THR A 292 -13.53 -22.37 -19.48
CA THR A 292 -12.16 -22.83 -19.74
C THR A 292 -11.26 -23.09 -18.51
N LEU A 293 -11.09 -22.16 -17.57
CA LEU A 293 -10.21 -22.33 -16.41
C LEU A 293 -10.80 -23.29 -15.38
N GLU A 294 -12.13 -23.26 -15.19
CA GLU A 294 -12.84 -24.25 -14.37
C GLU A 294 -12.68 -25.65 -14.95
N GLN A 295 -12.78 -25.81 -16.26
CA GLN A 295 -12.53 -27.09 -16.94
C GLN A 295 -11.08 -27.55 -16.75
N MET A 296 -10.09 -26.65 -16.81
CA MET A 296 -8.69 -26.99 -16.52
C MET A 296 -8.47 -27.42 -15.05
N GLN A 297 -9.24 -26.87 -14.10
CA GLN A 297 -9.21 -27.27 -12.68
C GLN A 297 -9.94 -28.60 -12.41
N GLN A 298 -10.94 -28.96 -13.22
CA GLN A 298 -11.51 -30.31 -13.23
C GLN A 298 -10.52 -31.36 -13.75
N GLY A 299 -9.53 -30.92 -14.53
CA GLY A 299 -8.42 -31.70 -15.02
C GLY A 299 -8.76 -32.58 -16.22
N THR A 300 -7.75 -32.88 -17.04
CA THR A 300 -7.92 -33.52 -18.35
C THR A 300 -6.89 -34.61 -18.57
N LEU A 301 -7.32 -35.75 -19.13
CA LEU A 301 -6.45 -36.84 -19.54
C LEU A 301 -5.89 -36.57 -20.93
N MET A 302 -4.64 -36.13 -20.99
CA MET A 302 -3.95 -35.83 -22.25
C MET A 302 -2.78 -36.77 -22.49
N ARG A 303 -2.40 -36.96 -23.76
CA ARG A 303 -1.26 -37.78 -24.16
C ARG A 303 -0.02 -36.91 -24.21
N LYS A 304 0.94 -37.21 -23.33
CA LYS A 304 2.29 -36.63 -23.40
C LYS A 304 3.10 -37.38 -24.44
N VAL A 305 3.62 -36.67 -25.43
CA VAL A 305 4.43 -37.20 -26.53
C VAL A 305 5.89 -36.83 -26.28
N LYS A 306 6.80 -37.78 -26.50
CA LYS A 306 8.25 -37.51 -26.47
C LYS A 306 8.97 -37.99 -27.72
N SER A 307 8.36 -38.93 -28.46
CA SER A 307 8.86 -39.45 -29.73
C SER A 307 7.73 -40.19 -30.45
N LYS A 308 7.98 -40.63 -31.69
CA LYS A 308 7.07 -41.51 -32.45
C LYS A 308 6.68 -42.79 -31.69
N SER A 309 7.55 -43.32 -30.83
CA SER A 309 7.28 -44.54 -30.06
C SER A 309 6.84 -44.29 -28.61
N TRP A 310 7.17 -43.12 -28.04
CA TRP A 310 6.83 -42.79 -26.66
C TRP A 310 5.69 -41.78 -26.57
N LYS A 311 4.50 -42.31 -26.26
CA LYS A 311 3.25 -41.58 -26.06
C LYS A 311 2.51 -42.16 -24.86
N LYS A 312 2.28 -41.38 -23.81
CA LYS A 312 1.62 -41.87 -22.58
C LYS A 312 0.55 -40.91 -22.09
N GLN A 313 -0.60 -41.45 -21.69
CA GLN A 313 -1.65 -40.67 -21.04
C GLN A 313 -1.23 -40.22 -19.65
N ARG A 314 -1.55 -38.97 -19.34
CA ARG A 314 -1.21 -38.26 -18.11
C ARG A 314 -2.41 -37.37 -17.78
N TYR A 315 -2.78 -37.34 -16.50
CA TYR A 315 -3.82 -36.44 -16.01
C TYR A 315 -3.17 -35.11 -15.65
N PHE A 316 -3.63 -34.02 -16.28
CA PHE A 316 -3.17 -32.65 -16.07
C PHE A 316 -4.27 -31.86 -15.39
N LYS A 317 -3.92 -30.98 -14.45
CA LYS A 317 -4.88 -30.16 -13.70
C LYS A 317 -4.26 -28.83 -13.31
N LEU A 318 -5.00 -27.75 -13.54
CA LEU A 318 -4.71 -26.43 -12.96
C LEU A 318 -5.06 -26.47 -11.46
N GLN A 319 -4.17 -25.98 -10.61
CA GLN A 319 -4.42 -25.87 -9.18
C GLN A 319 -5.31 -24.67 -8.85
N GLU A 320 -5.82 -24.63 -7.62
CA GLU A 320 -6.69 -23.54 -7.13
C GLU A 320 -5.99 -22.17 -7.10
N ASP A 321 -4.65 -22.16 -7.10
CA ASP A 321 -3.83 -20.94 -7.16
C ASP A 321 -3.82 -20.27 -8.54
N CYS A 322 -4.39 -20.91 -9.56
CA CYS A 322 -4.36 -20.48 -10.97
C CYS A 322 -2.95 -20.19 -11.52
N MET A 323 -1.91 -20.70 -10.87
CA MET A 323 -0.50 -20.45 -11.23
C MET A 323 0.30 -21.74 -11.37
N THR A 324 -0.20 -22.85 -10.86
CA THR A 324 0.48 -24.14 -10.89
C THR A 324 -0.30 -25.14 -11.74
N ILE A 325 0.37 -25.71 -12.75
CA ILE A 325 -0.15 -26.89 -13.48
C ILE A 325 0.51 -28.14 -12.92
N TRP A 326 -0.33 -29.01 -12.40
CA TRP A 326 0.05 -30.32 -11.88
C TRP A 326 -0.23 -31.40 -12.92
N TYR A 327 0.62 -32.44 -12.97
CA TYR A 327 0.32 -33.65 -13.73
C TYR A 327 0.94 -34.93 -13.15
N GLN A 328 0.21 -36.03 -13.30
CA GLN A 328 0.60 -37.33 -12.74
C GLN A 328 1.85 -37.89 -13.45
N SER A 329 2.90 -38.25 -12.71
CA SER A 329 4.11 -38.88 -13.25
C SER A 329 4.19 -40.35 -12.84
N LYS A 330 4.51 -41.25 -13.78
CA LYS A 330 4.78 -42.68 -13.50
C LYS A 330 6.28 -43.01 -13.48
N ARG A 331 7.14 -42.04 -13.16
CA ARG A 331 8.59 -42.27 -13.00
C ARG A 331 8.83 -42.90 -11.63
N THR A 332 9.63 -43.96 -11.56
CA THR A 332 10.01 -44.62 -10.29
C THR A 332 10.54 -43.59 -9.29
N GLY A 333 9.87 -43.46 -8.14
CA GLY A 333 10.22 -42.51 -7.07
C GLY A 333 9.63 -41.10 -7.17
N LYS A 334 8.93 -40.73 -8.25
CA LYS A 334 8.17 -39.47 -8.35
C LYS A 334 6.80 -39.72 -8.96
N THR A 335 5.78 -39.77 -8.11
CA THR A 335 4.37 -39.95 -8.45
C THR A 335 3.76 -38.71 -9.13
N GLU A 336 4.38 -37.54 -8.98
CA GLU A 336 3.81 -36.26 -9.37
C GLU A 336 4.84 -35.30 -9.97
N SER A 337 4.38 -34.38 -10.81
CA SER A 337 5.20 -33.33 -11.41
C SER A 337 4.36 -32.07 -11.59
N ALA A 338 4.94 -30.91 -11.33
CA ALA A 338 4.27 -29.62 -11.49
C ALA A 338 5.17 -28.62 -12.24
N PHE A 339 4.58 -27.56 -12.75
CA PHE A 339 5.28 -26.39 -13.27
C PHE A 339 4.46 -25.13 -13.02
N SER A 340 5.17 -24.00 -12.89
CA SER A 340 4.55 -22.68 -12.77
C SER A 340 4.20 -22.14 -14.15
N ILE A 341 3.12 -21.37 -14.25
CA ILE A 341 2.78 -20.59 -15.44
C ILE A 341 3.92 -19.61 -15.79
N SER A 342 4.62 -19.06 -14.79
CA SER A 342 5.77 -18.18 -15.00
C SER A 342 6.94 -18.86 -15.72
N ASP A 343 7.01 -20.20 -15.72
CA ASP A 343 8.05 -20.94 -16.45
C ASP A 343 7.72 -21.03 -17.97
N VAL A 344 6.50 -20.71 -18.38
CA VAL A 344 5.99 -20.92 -19.74
C VAL A 344 6.24 -19.68 -20.60
N GLU A 345 6.94 -19.87 -21.71
CA GLU A 345 7.23 -18.82 -22.69
C GLU A 345 6.03 -18.59 -23.63
N THR A 346 5.53 -19.67 -24.22
CA THR A 346 4.40 -19.62 -25.16
C THR A 346 3.77 -20.99 -25.30
N VAL A 347 2.55 -21.02 -25.84
CA VAL A 347 1.93 -22.24 -26.35
C VAL A 347 2.00 -22.21 -27.88
N ARG A 348 2.26 -23.36 -28.49
CA ARG A 348 2.24 -23.53 -29.95
C ARG A 348 1.16 -24.54 -30.32
N GLU A 349 0.30 -24.16 -31.25
CA GLU A 349 -0.84 -24.99 -31.66
C GLU A 349 -0.49 -25.91 -32.82
N GLY A 350 -1.12 -27.08 -32.89
CA GLY A 350 -0.92 -28.05 -33.95
C GLY A 350 0.45 -28.73 -33.91
N HIS A 351 0.95 -29.08 -35.09
CA HIS A 351 2.20 -29.84 -35.27
C HIS A 351 3.44 -28.94 -35.37
N GLN A 352 3.48 -27.85 -34.61
CA GLN A 352 4.54 -26.84 -34.67
C GLN A 352 5.85 -27.26 -33.96
N SER A 353 5.89 -28.44 -33.33
CA SER A 353 7.13 -29.04 -32.82
C SER A 353 7.56 -30.23 -33.68
N GLU A 354 8.86 -30.48 -33.76
CA GLU A 354 9.41 -31.63 -34.50
C GLU A 354 8.81 -32.96 -34.01
N VAL A 355 8.57 -33.08 -32.69
CA VAL A 355 7.97 -34.27 -32.08
C VAL A 355 6.54 -34.46 -32.56
N LEU A 356 5.71 -33.41 -32.56
CA LEU A 356 4.31 -33.50 -33.01
C LEU A 356 4.21 -33.64 -34.53
N GLN A 357 5.09 -32.99 -35.29
CA GLN A 357 5.20 -33.17 -36.74
C GLN A 357 5.53 -34.62 -37.11
N SER A 358 6.37 -35.28 -36.31
CA SER A 358 6.74 -36.69 -36.51
C SER A 358 5.55 -37.65 -36.36
N VAL A 359 4.46 -37.23 -35.68
CA VAL A 359 3.23 -38.02 -35.45
C VAL A 359 2.00 -37.40 -36.12
N ALA A 360 2.18 -36.51 -37.11
CA ALA A 360 1.09 -35.80 -37.76
C ALA A 360 0.10 -36.72 -38.50
N GLU A 361 0.55 -37.88 -38.98
CA GLU A 361 -0.32 -38.89 -39.60
C GLU A 361 -1.19 -39.64 -38.57
N GLU A 362 -0.81 -39.62 -37.28
CA GLU A 362 -1.52 -40.34 -36.22
C GLU A 362 -2.55 -39.46 -35.49
N PHE A 363 -2.29 -38.16 -35.39
CA PHE A 363 -3.13 -37.23 -34.61
C PHE A 363 -3.43 -35.96 -35.41
N PRO A 364 -4.70 -35.52 -35.47
CA PRO A 364 -5.07 -34.29 -36.14
C PRO A 364 -4.46 -33.07 -35.43
N ALA A 365 -4.11 -32.03 -36.20
CA ALA A 365 -3.45 -30.83 -35.69
C ALA A 365 -4.29 -30.14 -34.60
N GLU A 366 -5.61 -30.09 -34.76
CA GLU A 366 -6.54 -29.42 -33.83
C GLU A 366 -6.53 -30.01 -32.41
N ARG A 367 -6.00 -31.23 -32.22
CA ARG A 367 -5.87 -31.86 -30.90
C ARG A 367 -4.48 -31.70 -30.28
N CYS A 368 -3.54 -31.11 -31.01
CA CYS A 368 -2.14 -31.08 -30.67
C CYS A 368 -1.73 -29.67 -30.25
N PHE A 369 -0.90 -29.58 -29.20
CA PHE A 369 -0.25 -28.33 -28.82
C PHE A 369 1.02 -28.61 -28.02
N THR A 370 1.93 -27.64 -28.00
CA THR A 370 3.21 -27.69 -27.29
C THR A 370 3.29 -26.55 -26.30
N ILE A 371 3.59 -26.86 -25.04
CA ILE A 371 3.98 -25.86 -24.04
C ILE A 371 5.50 -25.66 -24.12
N VAL A 372 5.91 -24.45 -24.44
CA VAL A 372 7.32 -24.04 -24.53
C VAL A 372 7.71 -23.37 -23.23
N PHE A 373 8.84 -23.77 -22.64
CA PHE A 373 9.32 -23.22 -21.38
C PHE A 373 10.51 -22.30 -21.60
N TYR A 374 10.65 -21.29 -20.75
CA TYR A 374 11.87 -20.49 -20.69
C TYR A 374 13.09 -21.35 -20.28
N GLY A 375 14.25 -21.04 -20.86
CA GLY A 375 15.54 -21.63 -20.48
C GLY A 375 15.81 -23.02 -21.06
N ARG A 376 16.48 -23.89 -20.29
CA ARG A 376 16.97 -25.21 -20.76
C ARG A 376 15.97 -26.36 -20.57
N ARG A 377 14.74 -26.06 -20.15
CA ARG A 377 13.71 -27.08 -19.92
C ARG A 377 13.17 -27.54 -21.27
N GLY A 378 13.05 -28.86 -21.45
CA GLY A 378 12.46 -29.41 -22.66
C GLY A 378 10.97 -29.10 -22.77
N ASN A 379 10.52 -28.81 -24.00
CA ASN A 379 9.12 -28.57 -24.34
C ASN A 379 8.22 -29.75 -23.95
N LEU A 380 6.94 -29.44 -23.76
CA LEU A 380 5.92 -30.42 -23.44
C LEU A 380 4.92 -30.54 -24.59
N ASP A 381 5.07 -31.59 -25.37
CA ASP A 381 4.16 -31.92 -26.48
C ASP A 381 2.97 -32.74 -25.98
N LEU A 382 1.76 -32.25 -26.26
CA LEU A 382 0.51 -32.78 -25.76
C LEU A 382 -0.49 -33.04 -26.90
N VAL A 383 -1.26 -34.11 -26.73
CA VAL A 383 -2.42 -34.42 -27.57
C VAL A 383 -3.65 -34.63 -26.68
N ALA A 384 -4.67 -33.80 -26.85
CA ALA A 384 -5.93 -33.90 -26.10
C ALA A 384 -6.85 -35.01 -26.66
N GLY A 385 -7.88 -35.36 -25.90
CA GLY A 385 -8.89 -36.34 -26.32
C GLY A 385 -9.73 -35.82 -27.49
N SER A 386 -10.04 -34.52 -27.48
CA SER A 386 -10.82 -33.84 -28.51
C SER A 386 -10.22 -32.47 -28.90
N ALA A 387 -10.75 -31.87 -29.97
CA ALA A 387 -10.30 -30.54 -30.42
C ALA A 387 -10.75 -29.46 -29.43
N GLU A 388 -11.93 -29.63 -28.83
CA GLU A 388 -12.50 -28.74 -27.82
C GLU A 388 -11.64 -28.75 -26.54
N GLU A 389 -11.19 -29.92 -26.09
CA GLU A 389 -10.28 -30.02 -24.96
C GLU A 389 -8.93 -29.34 -25.24
N ALA A 390 -8.37 -29.52 -26.44
CA ALA A 390 -7.13 -28.84 -26.83
C ALA A 390 -7.31 -27.32 -26.86
N GLN A 391 -8.38 -26.83 -27.49
CA GLN A 391 -8.70 -25.41 -27.56
C GLN A 391 -8.93 -24.81 -26.17
N CYS A 392 -9.62 -25.52 -25.28
CA CYS A 392 -9.79 -25.14 -23.88
C CYS A 392 -8.44 -24.93 -23.19
N TRP A 393 -7.53 -25.91 -23.27
CA TRP A 393 -6.22 -25.79 -22.63
C TRP A 393 -5.35 -24.70 -23.24
N VAL A 394 -5.37 -24.54 -24.56
CA VAL A 394 -4.62 -23.48 -25.26
C VAL A 394 -5.10 -22.10 -24.83
N GLN A 395 -6.43 -21.86 -24.84
CA GLN A 395 -7.01 -20.58 -24.44
C GLN A 395 -6.72 -20.27 -22.97
N GLY A 396 -6.92 -21.23 -22.07
CA GLY A 396 -6.66 -21.00 -20.66
C GLY A 396 -5.17 -20.78 -20.37
N LEU A 397 -4.27 -21.49 -21.05
CA LEU A 397 -2.82 -21.22 -20.95
C LEU A 397 -2.46 -19.82 -21.46
N HIS A 398 -2.98 -19.38 -22.61
CA HIS A 398 -2.73 -18.03 -23.12
C HIS A 398 -3.21 -16.97 -22.12
N GLN A 399 -4.41 -17.13 -21.55
CA GLN A 399 -4.94 -16.22 -20.54
C GLN A 399 -4.03 -16.16 -19.29
N LEU A 400 -3.57 -17.32 -18.80
CA LEU A 400 -2.67 -17.39 -17.65
C LEU A 400 -1.29 -16.79 -17.96
N ILE A 401 -0.74 -17.01 -19.16
CA ILE A 401 0.54 -16.44 -19.61
C ILE A 401 0.44 -14.92 -19.75
N GLU A 402 -0.65 -14.40 -20.31
CA GLU A 402 -0.87 -12.95 -20.44
C GLU A 402 -0.91 -12.28 -19.06
N VAL A 403 -1.61 -12.89 -18.10
CA VAL A 403 -1.61 -12.45 -16.70
C VAL A 403 -0.19 -12.45 -16.14
N ALA A 404 0.58 -13.53 -16.33
CA ALA A 404 1.94 -13.65 -15.80
C ALA A 404 2.96 -12.72 -16.51
N THR A 405 2.85 -12.49 -17.81
CA THR A 405 3.78 -11.62 -18.57
C THR A 405 3.51 -10.14 -18.34
N THR A 406 2.25 -9.75 -18.14
CA THR A 406 1.91 -8.39 -17.67
C THR A 406 2.49 -8.13 -16.26
N MET A 407 2.71 -9.19 -15.46
CA MET A 407 3.41 -9.11 -14.18
C MET A 407 4.92 -8.90 -14.36
N ASP A 408 5.60 -9.68 -15.22
CA ASP A 408 7.06 -9.58 -15.44
C ASP A 408 7.53 -8.30 -16.16
N GLN A 409 6.74 -7.76 -17.10
CA GLN A 409 7.11 -6.54 -17.83
C GLN A 409 7.09 -5.30 -16.92
N ARG A 410 6.23 -5.30 -15.89
CA ARG A 410 6.19 -4.24 -14.87
C ARG A 410 7.37 -4.36 -13.89
N GLU A 411 7.76 -5.57 -13.51
CA GLU A 411 8.95 -5.81 -12.66
C GLU A 411 10.27 -5.33 -13.30
N LYS A 412 10.40 -5.43 -14.63
CA LYS A 412 11.61 -4.96 -15.36
C LYS A 412 11.68 -3.44 -15.53
N ILE A 413 10.54 -2.77 -15.69
CA ILE A 413 10.49 -1.29 -15.71
C ILE A 413 10.82 -0.73 -14.33
N ASP A 414 10.42 -1.42 -13.26
CA ASP A 414 10.70 -1.04 -11.87
C ASP A 414 12.15 -1.30 -11.42
N GLN A 415 12.94 -2.10 -12.16
CA GLN A 415 14.33 -2.42 -11.80
C GLN A 415 15.40 -1.47 -12.37
N TYR A 416 15.07 -0.71 -13.43
CA TYR A 416 15.93 0.32 -14.00
C TYR A 416 15.08 1.50 -14.50
N PRO A 417 14.73 2.47 -13.64
CA PRO A 417 14.14 3.71 -14.11
C PRO A 417 15.21 4.47 -14.92
N SER A 418 14.90 4.74 -16.18
CA SER A 418 15.68 5.65 -17.03
C SER A 418 15.50 7.10 -16.58
#